data_AF-A0A9P5TNU6-F1
#
_entry.id   AF-A0A9P5TNU6-F1
#
_cell.length_a   1.000
_cell.length_b   1.000
_cell.length_c   1.000
_cell.angle_alpha   90.00
_cell.angle_beta   90.00
_cell.angle_gamma   90.00
#
_symmetry.space_group_name_H-M   'P 1'
#
loop_
_entity.id
_entity.type
_entity.pdbx_description
1 polymer ?
#
loop_
_entity_poly.entity_id
_entity_poly.type
_entity_poly.pdbx_seq_one_letter_code
_entity_poly.pdbx_strand_id
1 'polypeptide(L)'
;MGQLPSCFRTLARIVLSWFSSPQSTKLYNKAVDYFTSYLSSKNPDDLENALSNYNLALEAGREERKFDPADVLVNYAMALWMKYEQDGQPPEILAKIVEFDEEALSLWRKISPKPEDYPILLFNLANAYFTQYASSDDLALFESITQLCGELGSMTGVKNETRAKGLLILGKALNTKCDRDKKTDHLDESIGLFVEALDLTKPSNKVEGSAEDTEDRINDLVALQIQVECLYNLATAYEIRYQLTENKRPEDLDKAIQYNYDVKELIPNDHPNRPSCLFNLARQLFTRYESIQKEKAGGSVLLDVNLDIERGVPDLKAADKIAKEVRTLLSGADPSLGLRQNVDDLLMVIGKHEEALTKSSFNISGSRSSSRMEGRSRNPSPNPSQRSFHGSTA
;
A
#
# COMPACT_ATOMS: atom_id res chain seq x y z
N MET A 1 35.48 -65.76 -9.02
CA MET A 1 35.03 -64.36 -9.06
C MET A 1 35.60 -63.70 -10.31
N GLY A 2 34.83 -63.65 -11.40
CA GLY A 2 35.30 -63.10 -12.68
C GLY A 2 35.15 -61.58 -12.71
N GLN A 3 36.25 -60.84 -12.84
CA GLN A 3 36.20 -59.40 -13.10
C GLN A 3 35.72 -59.15 -14.53
N LEU A 4 34.65 -58.34 -14.67
CA LEU A 4 34.18 -57.86 -15.97
C LEU A 4 35.28 -57.08 -16.72
N PRO A 5 35.38 -57.21 -18.07
CA PRO A 5 36.36 -56.48 -18.87
C PRO A 5 36.24 -54.96 -18.69
N SER A 6 37.38 -54.25 -18.64
CA SER A 6 37.48 -52.78 -18.47
C SER A 6 36.50 -52.00 -19.38
N CYS A 7 36.34 -52.42 -20.63
CA CYS A 7 35.43 -51.77 -21.59
C CYS A 7 33.95 -51.82 -21.19
N PHE A 8 33.51 -52.88 -20.49
CA PHE A 8 32.13 -52.99 -19.99
C PHE A 8 31.88 -52.07 -18.77
N ARG A 9 32.90 -51.80 -17.94
CA ARG A 9 32.78 -50.83 -16.84
C ARG A 9 32.70 -49.39 -17.36
N THR A 10 33.44 -49.08 -18.43
CA THR A 10 33.38 -47.76 -19.09
C THR A 10 32.05 -47.57 -19.79
N LEU A 11 31.55 -48.57 -20.53
CA LEU A 11 30.21 -48.51 -21.13
C LEU A 11 29.11 -48.43 -20.07
N ALA A 12 29.20 -49.22 -18.99
CA ALA A 12 28.22 -49.16 -17.89
C ALA A 12 28.25 -47.82 -17.15
N ARG A 13 29.42 -47.19 -16.97
CA ARG A 13 29.53 -45.82 -16.42
C ARG A 13 28.95 -44.77 -17.35
N ILE A 14 29.16 -44.89 -18.66
CA ILE A 14 28.59 -43.99 -19.66
C ILE A 14 27.07 -44.16 -19.73
N VAL A 15 26.57 -45.40 -19.67
CA VAL A 15 25.13 -45.68 -19.67
C VAL A 15 24.50 -45.26 -18.34
N LEU A 16 25.12 -45.53 -17.19
CA LEU A 16 24.66 -45.03 -15.88
C LEU A 16 24.70 -43.50 -15.78
N SER A 17 25.67 -42.83 -16.41
CA SER A 17 25.70 -41.36 -16.45
C SER A 17 24.61 -40.78 -17.36
N TRP A 18 24.07 -41.56 -18.30
CA TRP A 18 22.87 -41.19 -19.07
C TRP A 18 21.58 -41.34 -18.24
N PHE A 19 21.60 -42.18 -17.20
CA PHE A 19 20.46 -42.41 -16.30
C PHE A 19 20.56 -41.65 -14.96
N SER A 20 21.72 -41.07 -14.63
CA SER A 20 21.84 -40.20 -13.45
C SER A 20 21.33 -38.81 -13.77
N SER A 21 20.38 -38.31 -12.97
CA SER A 21 19.94 -36.90 -13.05
C SER A 21 21.15 -35.96 -13.03
N PRO A 22 21.20 -34.95 -13.91
CA PRO A 22 22.29 -33.97 -13.96
C PRO A 22 22.53 -33.33 -12.60
N GLN A 23 23.77 -32.90 -12.34
CA GLN A 23 24.11 -32.33 -11.05
C GLN A 23 23.38 -31.02 -10.82
N SER A 24 23.19 -30.21 -11.87
CA SER A 24 22.38 -29.00 -11.84
C SER A 24 20.94 -29.27 -11.35
N THR A 25 20.28 -30.30 -11.89
CA THR A 25 18.91 -30.67 -11.53
C THR A 25 18.79 -31.11 -10.08
N LYS A 26 19.76 -31.90 -9.56
CA LYS A 26 19.75 -32.32 -8.16
C LYS A 26 19.90 -31.15 -7.21
N LEU A 27 20.81 -30.21 -7.53
CA LEU A 27 21.04 -29.01 -6.74
C LEU A 27 19.82 -28.08 -6.78
N TYR A 28 19.22 -27.91 -7.95
CA TYR A 28 17.98 -27.16 -8.12
C TYR A 28 16.84 -27.74 -7.27
N ASN A 29 16.58 -29.04 -7.34
CA ASN A 29 15.53 -29.66 -6.53
C ASN A 29 15.79 -29.48 -5.02
N LYS A 30 17.05 -29.62 -4.60
CA LYS A 30 17.44 -29.36 -3.20
C LYS A 30 17.22 -27.90 -2.80
N ALA A 31 17.49 -26.96 -3.70
CA ALA A 31 17.23 -25.54 -3.48
C ALA A 31 15.73 -25.25 -3.31
N VAL A 32 14.88 -25.86 -4.15
CA VAL A 32 13.42 -25.79 -4.05
C VAL A 32 12.95 -26.36 -2.72
N ASP A 33 13.44 -27.54 -2.31
CA ASP A 33 13.08 -28.15 -1.02
C ASP A 33 13.40 -27.23 0.17
N TYR A 34 14.61 -26.64 0.19
CA TYR A 34 14.99 -25.67 1.20
C TYR A 34 14.12 -24.41 1.15
N PHE A 35 13.81 -23.92 -0.05
CA PHE A 35 12.99 -22.72 -0.19
C PHE A 35 11.56 -22.97 0.28
N THR A 36 10.97 -24.12 -0.05
CA THR A 36 9.66 -24.54 0.47
C THR A 36 9.69 -24.68 1.99
N SER A 37 10.76 -25.26 2.56
CA SER A 37 10.95 -25.30 4.01
C SER A 37 10.96 -23.90 4.61
N TYR A 38 11.74 -22.98 4.05
CA TYR A 38 11.79 -21.57 4.47
C TYR A 38 10.42 -20.90 4.40
N LEU A 39 9.64 -21.09 3.33
CA LEU A 39 8.32 -20.47 3.20
C LEU A 39 7.39 -20.88 4.36
N SER A 40 7.52 -22.12 4.85
CA SER A 40 6.75 -22.64 5.98
C SER A 40 7.31 -22.29 7.36
N SER A 41 8.63 -22.33 7.53
CA SER A 41 9.31 -22.22 8.83
C SER A 41 9.78 -20.80 9.16
N LYS A 42 9.97 -19.97 8.12
CA LYS A 42 10.69 -18.69 8.16
C LYS A 42 12.10 -18.80 8.76
N ASN A 43 12.71 -19.99 8.72
CA ASN A 43 14.06 -20.21 9.22
C ASN A 43 15.12 -19.62 8.26
N PRO A 44 15.94 -18.64 8.69
CA PRO A 44 16.94 -18.02 7.81
C PRO A 44 17.96 -19.00 7.25
N ASP A 45 18.29 -20.09 7.97
CA ASP A 45 19.21 -21.11 7.48
C ASP A 45 18.66 -21.83 6.24
N ASP A 46 17.34 -22.06 6.18
CA ASP A 46 16.71 -22.70 5.02
C ASP A 46 16.81 -21.77 3.80
N LEU A 47 16.65 -20.46 3.98
CA LEU A 47 16.79 -19.49 2.89
C LEU A 47 18.23 -19.44 2.37
N GLU A 48 19.22 -19.34 3.24
CA GLU A 48 20.64 -19.33 2.85
C GLU A 48 21.04 -20.63 2.14
N ASN A 49 20.54 -21.77 2.62
CA ASN A 49 20.74 -23.05 1.94
C ASN A 49 20.07 -23.08 0.56
N ALA A 50 18.87 -22.54 0.41
CA ALA A 50 18.22 -22.44 -0.89
C ALA A 50 19.04 -21.60 -1.88
N LEU A 51 19.44 -20.39 -1.48
CA LEU A 51 20.24 -19.47 -2.30
C LEU A 51 21.57 -20.08 -2.72
N SER A 52 22.26 -20.76 -1.78
CA SER A 52 23.50 -21.48 -2.06
C SER A 52 23.30 -22.59 -3.10
N ASN A 53 22.24 -23.40 -2.96
CA ASN A 53 21.98 -24.50 -3.90
C ASN A 53 21.50 -24.01 -5.28
N TYR A 54 20.76 -22.91 -5.36
CA TYR A 54 20.44 -22.28 -6.65
C TYR A 54 21.71 -21.79 -7.36
N ASN A 55 22.63 -21.14 -6.64
CA ASN A 55 23.91 -20.72 -7.20
C ASN A 55 24.72 -21.91 -7.71
N LEU A 56 24.85 -22.98 -6.91
CA LEU A 56 25.56 -24.20 -7.30
C LEU A 56 24.88 -24.89 -8.49
N ALA A 57 23.56 -24.84 -8.60
CA ALA A 57 22.83 -25.40 -9.75
C ALA A 57 23.18 -24.66 -11.05
N LEU A 58 23.24 -23.32 -11.01
CA LEU A 58 23.67 -22.50 -12.15
C LEU A 58 25.13 -22.79 -12.52
N GLU A 59 26.03 -22.93 -11.54
CA GLU A 59 27.44 -23.26 -11.77
C GLU A 59 27.61 -24.63 -12.43
N ALA A 60 26.97 -25.67 -11.88
CA ALA A 60 27.00 -27.02 -12.45
C ALA A 60 26.40 -27.06 -13.86
N GLY A 61 25.32 -26.31 -14.08
CA GLY A 61 24.64 -26.22 -15.37
C GLY A 61 25.51 -25.65 -16.49
N ARG A 62 26.46 -24.75 -16.19
CA ARG A 62 27.40 -24.20 -17.19
C ARG A 62 28.31 -25.27 -17.81
N GLU A 63 28.57 -26.36 -17.08
CA GLU A 63 29.39 -27.48 -17.56
C GLU A 63 28.55 -28.54 -18.30
N GLU A 64 27.21 -28.44 -18.21
CA GLU A 64 26.27 -29.40 -18.78
C GLU A 64 25.78 -28.97 -20.16
N ARG A 65 25.84 -29.89 -21.13
CA ARG A 65 25.56 -29.59 -22.55
C ARG A 65 24.10 -29.19 -22.84
N LYS A 66 23.16 -29.47 -21.94
CA LYS A 66 21.71 -29.23 -22.11
C LYS A 66 21.09 -28.67 -20.83
N PHE A 67 21.65 -27.58 -20.33
CA PHE A 67 21.11 -26.85 -19.19
C PHE A 67 20.21 -25.71 -19.68
N ASP A 68 18.96 -25.69 -19.20
CA ASP A 68 18.07 -24.54 -19.31
C ASP A 68 17.99 -23.89 -17.92
N PRO A 69 18.57 -22.69 -17.73
CA PRO A 69 18.62 -22.07 -16.42
C PRO A 69 17.30 -21.41 -16.02
N ALA A 70 16.31 -21.31 -16.91
CA ALA A 70 15.17 -20.42 -16.71
C ALA A 70 14.42 -20.70 -15.39
N ASP A 71 14.08 -21.96 -15.10
CA ASP A 71 13.39 -22.32 -13.85
C ASP A 71 14.25 -22.04 -12.60
N VAL A 72 15.58 -22.22 -12.72
CA VAL A 72 16.54 -21.93 -11.66
C VAL A 72 16.58 -20.43 -11.39
N LEU A 73 16.65 -19.61 -12.45
CA LEU A 73 16.69 -18.15 -12.36
C LEU A 73 15.43 -17.58 -11.71
N VAL A 74 14.24 -18.02 -12.14
CA VAL A 74 12.96 -17.56 -11.58
C VAL A 74 12.87 -17.88 -10.08
N ASN A 75 13.15 -19.12 -9.71
CA ASN A 75 13.03 -19.52 -8.30
C ASN A 75 14.15 -18.93 -7.43
N TYR A 76 15.33 -18.69 -8.00
CA TYR A 76 16.40 -17.98 -7.31
C TYR A 76 16.06 -16.50 -7.11
N ALA A 77 15.51 -15.82 -8.13
CA ALA A 77 15.03 -14.44 -8.02
C ALA A 77 13.97 -14.31 -6.92
N MET A 78 13.00 -15.24 -6.85
CA MET A 78 12.00 -15.29 -5.78
C MET A 78 12.63 -15.45 -4.39
N ALA A 79 13.63 -16.32 -4.24
CA ALA A 79 14.35 -16.50 -2.98
C ALA A 79 15.19 -15.26 -2.61
N LEU A 80 15.84 -14.64 -3.59
CA LEU A 80 16.56 -13.38 -3.40
C LEU A 80 15.61 -12.27 -2.96
N TRP A 81 14.36 -12.30 -3.39
CA TRP A 81 13.36 -11.32 -2.96
C TRP A 81 13.07 -11.41 -1.46
N MET A 82 12.97 -12.62 -0.94
CA MET A 82 12.83 -12.86 0.50
C MET A 82 14.06 -12.33 1.27
N LYS A 83 15.26 -12.51 0.71
CA LYS A 83 16.50 -11.99 1.31
C LYS A 83 16.56 -10.47 1.26
N TYR A 84 16.15 -9.86 0.16
CA TYR A 84 16.08 -8.40 0.01
C TYR A 84 15.19 -7.77 1.09
N GLU A 85 14.03 -8.36 1.37
CA GLU A 85 13.15 -7.86 2.43
C GLU A 85 13.77 -8.04 3.83
N GLN A 86 14.43 -9.17 4.09
CA GLN A 86 15.10 -9.45 5.37
C GLN A 86 16.31 -8.54 5.63
N ASP A 87 17.13 -8.30 4.61
CA ASP A 87 18.40 -7.57 4.74
C ASP A 87 18.21 -6.04 4.69
N GLY A 88 16.97 -5.54 4.72
CA GLY A 88 16.69 -4.10 4.70
C GLY A 88 16.84 -3.46 3.33
N GLN A 89 16.47 -4.19 2.27
CA GLN A 89 16.32 -3.72 0.90
C GLN A 89 17.61 -3.24 0.19
N PRO A 90 18.72 -4.00 0.24
CA PRO A 90 19.97 -3.62 -0.41
C PRO A 90 19.83 -3.53 -1.95
N PRO A 91 20.26 -2.43 -2.59
CA PRO A 91 20.16 -2.23 -4.04
C PRO A 91 20.82 -3.33 -4.88
N GLU A 92 21.90 -3.94 -4.37
CA GLU A 92 22.67 -4.97 -5.07
C GLU A 92 21.86 -6.27 -5.23
N ILE A 93 21.03 -6.61 -4.25
CA ILE A 93 20.14 -7.79 -4.35
C ILE A 93 19.02 -7.52 -5.35
N LEU A 94 18.44 -6.32 -5.33
CA LEU A 94 17.41 -5.91 -6.29
C LEU A 94 17.94 -5.93 -7.74
N ALA A 95 19.15 -5.43 -7.98
CA ALA A 95 19.79 -5.49 -9.30
C ALA A 95 19.93 -6.94 -9.80
N LYS A 96 20.32 -7.86 -8.91
CA LYS A 96 20.46 -9.28 -9.23
C LYS A 96 19.12 -9.98 -9.51
N ILE A 97 18.06 -9.59 -8.82
CA ILE A 97 16.69 -10.09 -9.08
C ILE A 97 16.25 -9.69 -10.48
N VAL A 98 16.43 -8.41 -10.84
CA VAL A 98 16.12 -7.91 -12.18
C VAL A 98 16.92 -8.65 -13.25
N GLU A 99 18.23 -8.83 -13.04
CA GLU A 99 19.09 -9.59 -13.96
C GLU A 99 18.56 -11.01 -14.22
N PHE A 100 18.22 -11.74 -13.16
CA PHE A 100 17.74 -13.12 -13.26
C PHE A 100 16.35 -13.21 -13.91
N ASP A 101 15.42 -12.33 -13.53
CA ASP A 101 14.08 -12.30 -14.10
C ASP A 101 14.10 -11.90 -15.59
N GLU A 102 14.95 -10.94 -15.99
CA GLU A 102 15.13 -10.56 -17.40
C GLU A 102 15.70 -11.71 -18.24
N GLU A 103 16.73 -12.41 -17.72
CA GLU A 103 17.33 -13.56 -18.40
C GLU A 103 16.31 -14.70 -18.55
N ALA A 104 15.60 -15.04 -17.46
CA ALA A 104 14.52 -16.03 -17.49
C ALA A 104 13.42 -15.66 -18.50
N LEU A 105 13.01 -14.38 -18.52
CA LEU A 105 11.97 -13.90 -19.43
C LEU A 105 12.42 -14.00 -20.88
N SER A 106 13.68 -13.68 -21.17
CA SER A 106 14.29 -13.84 -22.50
C SER A 106 14.29 -15.30 -22.98
N LEU A 107 14.50 -16.26 -22.07
CA LEU A 107 14.46 -17.69 -22.36
C LEU A 107 13.02 -18.16 -22.59
N TRP A 108 12.12 -17.90 -21.66
CA TRP A 108 10.72 -18.32 -21.76
C TRP A 108 9.96 -17.63 -22.91
N ARG A 109 10.36 -16.42 -23.33
CA ARG A 109 9.81 -15.77 -24.54
C ARG A 109 10.09 -16.54 -25.83
N LYS A 110 11.13 -17.38 -25.89
CA LYS A 110 11.50 -18.14 -27.10
C LYS A 110 10.75 -19.47 -27.25
N ILE A 111 10.21 -20.01 -26.16
CA ILE A 111 9.56 -21.32 -26.16
C ILE A 111 8.03 -21.21 -26.32
N SER A 112 7.44 -22.23 -26.93
CA SER A 112 5.99 -22.38 -27.11
C SER A 112 5.60 -23.86 -26.90
N PRO A 113 4.61 -24.16 -26.05
CA PRO A 113 3.82 -23.23 -25.22
C PRO A 113 4.65 -22.53 -24.14
N LYS A 114 4.13 -21.41 -23.61
CA LYS A 114 4.73 -20.72 -22.46
C LYS A 114 4.61 -21.60 -21.20
N PRO A 115 5.60 -21.56 -20.28
CA PRO A 115 5.48 -22.20 -18.98
C PRO A 115 4.30 -21.68 -18.18
N GLU A 116 3.80 -22.51 -17.25
CA GLU A 116 2.68 -22.16 -16.38
C GLU A 116 2.96 -20.90 -15.55
N ASP A 117 4.21 -20.75 -15.08
CA ASP A 117 4.67 -19.63 -14.26
C ASP A 117 5.08 -18.38 -15.07
N TYR A 118 4.92 -18.39 -16.40
CA TYR A 118 5.22 -17.22 -17.23
C TYR A 118 4.48 -15.94 -16.78
N PRO A 119 3.17 -15.97 -16.47
CA PRO A 119 2.45 -14.82 -15.91
C PRO A 119 3.02 -14.36 -14.56
N ILE A 120 3.57 -15.28 -13.76
CA ILE A 120 4.16 -15.00 -12.45
C ILE A 120 5.45 -14.21 -12.63
N LEU A 121 6.31 -14.64 -13.57
CA LEU A 121 7.53 -13.93 -13.92
C LEU A 121 7.26 -12.51 -14.40
N LEU A 122 6.23 -12.30 -15.25
CA LEU A 122 5.88 -10.96 -15.73
C LEU A 122 5.56 -10.00 -14.59
N PHE A 123 4.75 -10.40 -13.60
CA PHE A 123 4.42 -9.52 -12.48
C PHE A 123 5.61 -9.36 -11.52
N ASN A 124 6.42 -10.39 -11.29
CA ASN A 124 7.59 -10.32 -10.41
C ASN A 124 8.59 -9.27 -10.93
N LEU A 125 8.92 -9.34 -12.22
CA LEU A 125 9.80 -8.37 -12.86
C LEU A 125 9.19 -6.96 -12.86
N ALA A 126 7.88 -6.84 -13.13
CA ALA A 126 7.18 -5.56 -13.05
C ALA A 126 7.24 -4.97 -11.63
N ASN A 127 7.15 -5.79 -10.58
CA ASN A 127 7.28 -5.35 -9.19
C ASN A 127 8.71 -4.92 -8.85
N ALA A 128 9.73 -5.63 -9.36
CA ALA A 128 11.13 -5.24 -9.21
C ALA A 128 11.41 -3.88 -9.87
N TYR A 129 10.95 -3.68 -11.11
CA TYR A 129 11.02 -2.38 -11.78
C TYR A 129 10.21 -1.29 -11.07
N PHE A 130 9.04 -1.61 -10.53
CA PHE A 130 8.28 -0.63 -9.72
C PHE A 130 9.05 -0.19 -8.49
N THR A 131 9.73 -1.12 -7.81
CA THR A 131 10.56 -0.82 -6.63
C THR A 131 11.70 0.14 -6.99
N GLN A 132 12.33 -0.05 -8.15
CA GLN A 132 13.34 0.88 -8.66
C GLN A 132 12.71 2.22 -9.09
N TYR A 133 11.61 2.19 -9.85
CA TYR A 133 10.91 3.38 -10.32
C TYR A 133 10.46 4.27 -9.17
N ALA A 134 9.98 3.67 -8.07
CA ALA A 134 9.57 4.36 -6.85
C ALA A 134 10.70 5.18 -6.20
N SER A 135 11.97 4.85 -6.47
CA SER A 135 13.14 5.55 -5.93
C SER A 135 13.94 6.39 -6.94
N SER A 136 13.86 6.12 -8.25
CA SER A 136 14.74 6.75 -9.26
C SER A 136 14.08 7.74 -10.24
N ASP A 137 12.75 7.76 -10.33
CA ASP A 137 11.98 8.50 -11.35
C ASP A 137 12.39 8.24 -12.81
N ASP A 138 12.95 7.06 -13.07
CA ASP A 138 13.34 6.64 -14.42
C ASP A 138 12.10 6.24 -15.25
N LEU A 139 11.79 7.03 -16.29
CA LEU A 139 10.67 6.79 -17.18
C LEU A 139 10.79 5.46 -17.95
N ALA A 140 12.02 4.98 -18.22
CA ALA A 140 12.22 3.70 -18.90
C ALA A 140 11.71 2.52 -18.05
N LEU A 141 11.82 2.63 -16.72
CA LEU A 141 11.25 1.63 -15.80
C LEU A 141 9.73 1.67 -15.85
N PHE A 142 9.11 2.86 -15.88
CA PHE A 142 7.66 3.01 -16.02
C PHE A 142 7.14 2.38 -17.33
N GLU A 143 7.82 2.61 -18.45
CA GLU A 143 7.49 1.99 -19.73
C GLU A 143 7.61 0.46 -19.68
N SER A 144 8.66 -0.05 -19.03
CA SER A 144 8.87 -1.49 -18.84
C SER A 144 7.79 -2.14 -17.99
N ILE A 145 7.36 -1.49 -16.89
CA ILE A 145 6.22 -1.93 -16.06
C ILE A 145 4.95 -2.00 -16.90
N THR A 146 4.67 -0.95 -17.67
CA THR A 146 3.47 -0.86 -18.51
C THR A 146 3.46 -1.96 -19.57
N GLN A 147 4.60 -2.24 -20.20
CA GLN A 147 4.74 -3.30 -21.19
C GLN A 147 4.49 -4.70 -20.57
N LEU A 148 5.11 -5.00 -19.43
CA LEU A 148 4.95 -6.30 -18.75
C LEU A 148 3.52 -6.51 -18.26
N CYS A 149 2.91 -5.50 -17.65
CA CYS A 149 1.52 -5.58 -17.18
C CYS A 149 0.53 -5.67 -18.35
N GLY A 150 0.79 -4.97 -19.46
CA GLY A 150 0.01 -5.07 -20.70
C GLY A 150 0.10 -6.47 -21.33
N GLU A 151 1.30 -7.05 -21.37
CA GLU A 151 1.50 -8.43 -21.82
C GLU A 151 0.70 -9.41 -20.95
N LEU A 152 0.83 -9.31 -19.62
CA LEU A 152 0.07 -10.13 -18.66
C LEU A 152 -1.45 -9.97 -18.84
N GLY A 153 -1.94 -8.75 -19.03
CA GLY A 153 -3.36 -8.45 -19.23
C GLY A 153 -3.95 -9.07 -20.50
N SER A 154 -3.12 -9.26 -21.54
CA SER A 154 -3.52 -9.88 -22.82
C SER A 154 -3.62 -11.40 -22.78
N MET A 155 -3.04 -12.04 -21.75
CA MET A 155 -3.04 -13.49 -21.62
C MET A 155 -4.41 -14.04 -21.21
N THR A 156 -4.75 -15.22 -21.73
CA THR A 156 -5.97 -15.96 -21.38
C THR A 156 -5.65 -17.09 -20.41
N GLY A 157 -6.61 -17.46 -19.55
CA GLY A 157 -6.44 -18.56 -18.58
C GLY A 157 -5.54 -18.24 -17.38
N VAL A 158 -5.15 -16.98 -17.18
CA VAL A 158 -4.37 -16.55 -16.01
C VAL A 158 -5.26 -16.54 -14.76
N LYS A 159 -4.75 -17.06 -13.64
CA LYS A 159 -5.43 -17.01 -12.33
C LYS A 159 -5.77 -15.56 -11.94
N ASN A 160 -6.95 -15.35 -11.35
CA ASN A 160 -7.43 -14.02 -10.95
C ASN A 160 -6.44 -13.29 -10.03
N GLU A 161 -5.80 -14.01 -9.10
CA GLU A 161 -4.81 -13.44 -8.18
C GLU A 161 -3.60 -12.84 -8.92
N THR A 162 -3.05 -13.57 -9.90
CA THR A 162 -1.93 -13.08 -10.72
C THR A 162 -2.35 -11.89 -11.56
N ARG A 163 -3.57 -11.91 -12.10
CA ARG A 163 -4.13 -10.76 -12.85
C ARG A 163 -4.30 -9.53 -11.94
N ALA A 164 -4.85 -9.72 -10.75
CA ALA A 164 -5.03 -8.66 -9.76
C ALA A 164 -3.69 -8.05 -9.31
N LYS A 165 -2.65 -8.87 -9.11
CA LYS A 165 -1.28 -8.39 -8.83
C LYS A 165 -0.72 -7.54 -9.96
N GLY A 166 -0.89 -7.95 -11.22
CA GLY A 166 -0.47 -7.16 -12.38
C GLY A 166 -1.16 -5.79 -12.46
N LEU A 167 -2.49 -5.77 -12.28
CA LEU A 167 -3.28 -4.54 -12.24
C LEU A 167 -2.86 -3.62 -11.08
N LEU A 168 -2.61 -4.19 -9.91
CA LEU A 168 -2.13 -3.47 -8.72
C LEU A 168 -0.78 -2.80 -8.99
N ILE A 169 0.19 -3.49 -9.60
CA ILE A 169 1.49 -2.91 -9.92
C ILE A 169 1.36 -1.78 -10.95
N LEU A 170 0.58 -1.97 -12.01
CA LEU A 170 0.35 -0.91 -13.00
C LEU A 170 -0.33 0.31 -12.38
N GLY A 171 -1.36 0.08 -11.56
CA GLY A 171 -2.05 1.13 -10.83
C GLY A 171 -1.11 1.91 -9.91
N LYS A 172 -0.22 1.23 -9.18
CA LYS A 172 0.81 1.85 -8.32
C LYS A 172 1.78 2.70 -9.13
N ALA A 173 2.22 2.23 -10.30
CA ALA A 173 3.11 2.97 -11.19
C ALA A 173 2.45 4.26 -11.71
N LEU A 174 1.21 4.18 -12.18
CA LEU A 174 0.44 5.35 -12.63
C LEU A 174 0.18 6.35 -11.51
N ASN A 175 -0.19 5.87 -10.31
CA ASN A 175 -0.43 6.74 -9.16
C ASN A 175 0.84 7.50 -8.74
N THR A 176 1.98 6.78 -8.71
CA THR A 176 3.30 7.38 -8.43
C THR A 176 3.66 8.44 -9.47
N LYS A 177 3.42 8.17 -10.75
CA LYS A 177 3.65 9.12 -11.83
C LYS A 177 2.78 10.38 -11.68
N CYS A 178 1.48 10.21 -11.41
CA CYS A 178 0.55 11.32 -11.16
C CYS A 178 0.99 12.21 -9.99
N ASP A 179 1.39 11.60 -8.87
CA ASP A 179 1.85 12.35 -7.71
C ASP A 179 3.14 13.13 -7.99
N ARG A 180 4.10 12.55 -8.72
CA ARG A 180 5.35 13.24 -9.08
C ARG A 180 5.14 14.36 -10.08
N ASP A 181 4.42 14.07 -11.16
CA ASP A 181 4.15 15.04 -12.23
C ASP A 181 3.17 16.14 -11.77
N LYS A 182 2.51 15.94 -10.63
CA LYS A 182 1.41 16.77 -10.12
C LYS A 182 0.30 16.94 -11.17
N LYS A 183 -0.02 15.82 -11.83
CA LYS A 183 -1.05 15.74 -12.89
C LYS A 183 -2.05 14.63 -12.58
N THR A 184 -3.28 14.82 -13.05
CA THR A 184 -4.38 13.86 -12.87
C THR A 184 -4.58 12.94 -14.08
N ASP A 185 -3.78 13.09 -15.13
CA ASP A 185 -4.02 12.48 -16.46
C ASP A 185 -4.20 10.94 -16.42
N HIS A 186 -3.50 10.26 -15.51
CA HIS A 186 -3.56 8.80 -15.35
C HIS A 186 -4.27 8.35 -14.06
N LEU A 187 -4.87 9.28 -13.32
CA LEU A 187 -5.37 8.97 -11.98
C LEU A 187 -6.69 8.21 -12.03
N ASP A 188 -7.57 8.52 -12.98
CA ASP A 188 -8.81 7.77 -13.20
C ASP A 188 -8.52 6.35 -13.71
N GLU A 189 -7.49 6.19 -14.55
CA GLU A 189 -7.00 4.89 -15.00
C GLU A 189 -6.47 4.07 -13.82
N SER A 190 -5.60 4.65 -12.99
CA SER A 190 -5.08 4.02 -11.77
C SER A 190 -6.20 3.57 -10.83
N ILE A 191 -7.20 4.43 -10.58
CA ILE A 191 -8.37 4.09 -9.76
C ILE A 191 -9.14 2.92 -10.36
N GLY A 192 -9.36 2.92 -11.68
CA GLY A 192 -10.03 1.83 -12.39
C GLY A 192 -9.30 0.49 -12.21
N LEU A 193 -7.98 0.49 -12.35
CA LEU A 193 -7.15 -0.71 -12.18
C LEU A 193 -7.22 -1.28 -10.76
N PHE A 194 -7.19 -0.42 -9.72
CA PHE A 194 -7.34 -0.89 -8.34
C PHE A 194 -8.74 -1.43 -8.05
N VAL A 195 -9.79 -0.83 -8.61
CA VAL A 195 -11.16 -1.35 -8.47
C VAL A 195 -11.29 -2.71 -9.15
N GLU A 196 -10.76 -2.86 -10.37
CA GLU A 196 -10.76 -4.15 -11.08
C GLU A 196 -9.97 -5.21 -10.31
N ALA A 197 -8.78 -4.88 -9.80
CA ALA A 197 -7.98 -5.77 -8.97
C ALA A 197 -8.75 -6.20 -7.71
N LEU A 198 -9.42 -5.26 -7.05
CA LEU A 198 -10.25 -5.54 -5.88
C LEU A 198 -11.42 -6.47 -6.22
N ASP A 199 -12.09 -6.25 -7.35
CA ASP A 199 -13.21 -7.08 -7.80
C ASP A 199 -12.77 -8.52 -8.09
N LEU A 200 -11.57 -8.73 -8.65
CA LEU A 200 -11.00 -10.06 -8.92
C LEU A 200 -10.68 -10.86 -7.65
N THR A 201 -10.52 -10.19 -6.51
CA THR A 201 -10.21 -10.81 -5.21
C THR A 201 -11.45 -11.09 -4.36
N LYS A 202 -12.64 -10.70 -4.82
CA LYS A 202 -13.88 -11.06 -4.11
C LYS A 202 -14.06 -12.57 -4.17
N PRO A 203 -14.49 -13.22 -3.06
CA PRO A 203 -14.79 -14.63 -3.10
C PRO A 203 -15.83 -14.85 -4.20
N SER A 204 -15.49 -15.70 -5.18
CA SER A 204 -16.49 -16.22 -6.11
C SER A 204 -17.60 -16.82 -5.26
N ASN A 205 -18.88 -16.61 -5.60
CA ASN A 205 -20.05 -17.14 -4.87
C ASN A 205 -20.04 -18.68 -4.78
N LYS A 206 -19.09 -19.26 -4.04
CA LYS A 206 -18.97 -20.67 -3.74
C LYS A 206 -19.76 -20.90 -2.46
N VAL A 207 -20.66 -21.87 -2.56
CA VAL A 207 -21.59 -22.30 -1.53
C VAL A 207 -20.86 -22.50 -0.19
N GLU A 208 -21.38 -21.86 0.86
CA GLU A 208 -20.98 -22.11 2.25
C GLU A 208 -21.02 -23.63 2.51
N GLY A 209 -19.86 -24.27 2.69
CA GLY A 209 -19.83 -25.69 3.06
C GLY A 209 -18.59 -26.52 2.70
N SER A 210 -17.58 -26.00 1.99
CA SER A 210 -16.40 -26.81 1.60
C SER A 210 -15.05 -26.28 2.12
N ALA A 211 -15.03 -25.53 3.21
CA ALA A 211 -13.80 -24.97 3.77
C ALA A 211 -13.10 -25.97 4.72
N GLU A 212 -12.42 -26.97 4.17
CA GLU A 212 -11.43 -27.76 4.95
C GLU A 212 -10.06 -27.94 4.25
N ASP A 213 -9.87 -27.46 3.00
CA ASP A 213 -8.59 -27.60 2.30
C ASP A 213 -7.63 -26.44 2.63
N THR A 214 -6.36 -26.78 2.93
CA THR A 214 -5.27 -25.82 3.22
C THR A 214 -4.99 -24.85 2.08
N GLU A 215 -5.29 -25.24 0.84
CA GLU A 215 -5.10 -24.42 -0.36
C GLU A 215 -6.10 -23.26 -0.43
N ASP A 216 -7.36 -23.50 -0.04
CA ASP A 216 -8.41 -22.45 0.02
C ASP A 216 -8.04 -21.37 1.04
N ARG A 217 -7.48 -21.76 2.20
CA ARG A 217 -7.00 -20.80 3.22
C ARG A 217 -5.85 -19.93 2.75
N ILE A 218 -4.94 -20.47 1.93
CA ILE A 218 -3.80 -19.70 1.38
C ILE A 218 -4.31 -18.70 0.34
N ASN A 219 -5.21 -19.13 -0.54
CA ASN A 219 -5.82 -18.25 -1.54
C ASN A 219 -6.61 -17.12 -0.89
N ASP A 220 -7.34 -17.39 0.21
CA ASP A 220 -8.03 -16.36 0.99
C ASP A 220 -7.06 -15.34 1.61
N LEU A 221 -5.90 -15.78 2.12
CA LEU A 221 -4.88 -14.87 2.66
C LEU A 221 -4.23 -14.01 1.57
N VAL A 222 -3.92 -14.60 0.41
CA VAL A 222 -3.37 -13.87 -0.75
C VAL A 222 -4.39 -12.85 -1.27
N ALA A 223 -5.66 -13.25 -1.39
CA ALA A 223 -6.74 -12.35 -1.78
C ALA A 223 -6.90 -11.20 -0.79
N LEU A 224 -6.89 -11.47 0.52
CA LEU A 224 -6.97 -10.45 1.56
C LEU A 224 -5.80 -9.46 1.49
N GLN A 225 -4.57 -9.94 1.24
CA GLN A 225 -3.41 -9.07 1.08
C GLN A 225 -3.56 -8.13 -0.13
N ILE A 226 -4.03 -8.66 -1.27
CA ILE A 226 -4.29 -7.85 -2.47
C ILE A 226 -5.40 -6.84 -2.20
N GLN A 227 -6.48 -7.23 -1.50
CA GLN A 227 -7.57 -6.30 -1.12
C GLN A 227 -7.04 -5.13 -0.30
N VAL A 228 -6.24 -5.42 0.74
CA VAL A 228 -5.61 -4.41 1.59
C VAL A 228 -4.76 -3.44 0.78
N GLU A 229 -3.91 -3.94 -0.12
CA GLU A 229 -3.09 -3.09 -0.98
C GLU A 229 -3.93 -2.25 -1.95
N CYS A 230 -4.97 -2.83 -2.55
CA CYS A 230 -5.86 -2.10 -3.46
C CYS A 230 -6.57 -0.95 -2.74
N LEU A 231 -7.15 -1.21 -1.56
CA LEU A 231 -7.85 -0.21 -0.76
C LEU A 231 -6.90 0.91 -0.31
N TYR A 232 -5.68 0.58 0.13
CA TYR A 232 -4.68 1.57 0.53
C TYR A 232 -4.28 2.47 -0.65
N ASN A 233 -4.06 1.88 -1.83
CA ASN A 233 -3.68 2.65 -3.01
C ASN A 233 -4.86 3.44 -3.59
N LEU A 234 -6.10 2.95 -3.50
CA LEU A 234 -7.31 3.71 -3.78
C LEU A 234 -7.40 4.94 -2.88
N ALA A 235 -7.21 4.77 -1.57
CA ALA A 235 -7.23 5.88 -0.63
C ALA A 235 -6.22 6.96 -1.01
N THR A 236 -5.01 6.54 -1.40
CA THR A 236 -3.95 7.43 -1.86
C THR A 236 -4.30 8.12 -3.19
N ALA A 237 -4.84 7.39 -4.17
CA ALA A 237 -5.20 7.94 -5.48
C ALA A 237 -6.34 8.98 -5.38
N TYR A 238 -7.38 8.69 -4.61
CA TYR A 238 -8.47 9.63 -4.36
C TYR A 238 -7.99 10.90 -3.67
N GLU A 239 -7.05 10.76 -2.73
CA GLU A 239 -6.45 11.92 -2.09
C GLU A 239 -5.60 12.77 -3.06
N ILE A 240 -4.76 12.15 -3.89
CA ILE A 240 -4.00 12.88 -4.91
C ILE A 240 -4.97 13.64 -5.82
N ARG A 241 -6.10 13.01 -6.20
CA ARG A 241 -7.12 13.66 -7.05
C ARG A 241 -7.74 14.86 -6.35
N TYR A 242 -8.08 14.72 -5.07
CA TYR A 242 -8.59 15.82 -4.25
C TYR A 242 -7.60 16.99 -4.21
N GLN A 243 -6.31 16.71 -4.03
CA GLN A 243 -5.28 17.75 -3.91
C GLN A 243 -5.00 18.47 -5.23
N LEU A 244 -5.00 17.75 -6.35
CA LEU A 244 -4.62 18.27 -7.66
C LEU A 244 -5.79 18.87 -8.45
N THR A 245 -7.03 18.55 -8.10
CA THR A 245 -8.21 19.12 -8.78
C THR A 245 -8.52 20.51 -8.23
N GLU A 246 -8.67 21.52 -9.11
CA GLU A 246 -8.93 22.92 -8.72
C GLU A 246 -10.12 23.10 -7.76
N ASN A 247 -11.18 22.31 -7.98
CA ASN A 247 -12.41 22.40 -7.19
C ASN A 247 -12.36 21.64 -5.86
N LYS A 248 -11.27 20.92 -5.54
CA LYS A 248 -11.10 20.12 -4.31
C LYS A 248 -12.38 19.36 -3.90
N ARG A 249 -12.85 18.48 -4.79
CA ARG A 249 -14.13 17.77 -4.67
C ARG A 249 -14.20 17.00 -3.34
N PRO A 250 -15.06 17.39 -2.38
CA PRO A 250 -15.13 16.74 -1.07
C PRO A 250 -15.36 15.23 -1.14
N GLU A 251 -16.05 14.77 -2.18
CA GLU A 251 -16.35 13.35 -2.42
C GLU A 251 -15.09 12.50 -2.61
N ASP A 252 -14.02 13.09 -3.16
CA ASP A 252 -12.74 12.39 -3.32
C ASP A 252 -12.05 12.20 -1.97
N LEU A 253 -12.08 13.22 -1.12
CA LEU A 253 -11.54 13.13 0.24
C LEU A 253 -12.36 12.16 1.11
N ASP A 254 -13.69 12.16 0.97
CA ASP A 254 -14.57 11.24 1.69
C ASP A 254 -14.30 9.79 1.29
N LYS A 255 -14.09 9.52 0.00
CA LYS A 255 -13.68 8.18 -0.47
C LYS A 255 -12.30 7.79 0.04
N ALA A 256 -11.33 8.70 0.04
CA ALA A 256 -10.01 8.44 0.57
C ALA A 256 -10.06 8.02 2.06
N ILE A 257 -10.85 8.74 2.85
CA ILE A 257 -11.08 8.44 4.27
C ILE A 257 -11.79 7.08 4.43
N GLN A 258 -12.83 6.80 3.65
CA GLN A 258 -13.56 5.53 3.71
C GLN A 258 -12.64 4.34 3.45
N TYR A 259 -11.84 4.37 2.37
CA TYR A 259 -10.95 3.27 2.05
C TYR A 259 -9.85 3.08 3.10
N ASN A 260 -9.32 4.15 3.69
CA ASN A 260 -8.37 4.01 4.79
C ASN A 260 -9.02 3.44 6.07
N TYR A 261 -10.30 3.70 6.32
CA TYR A 261 -11.04 2.99 7.38
C TYR A 261 -11.19 1.51 7.06
N ASP A 262 -11.56 1.16 5.83
CA ASP A 262 -11.69 -0.24 5.40
C ASP A 262 -10.36 -0.99 5.59
N VAL A 263 -9.24 -0.38 5.18
CA VAL A 263 -7.90 -0.92 5.41
C VAL A 263 -7.59 -1.10 6.89
N LYS A 264 -7.89 -0.10 7.73
CA LYS A 264 -7.65 -0.14 9.17
C LYS A 264 -8.36 -1.33 9.85
N GLU A 265 -9.56 -1.68 9.39
CA GLU A 265 -10.35 -2.81 9.92
C GLU A 265 -9.86 -4.17 9.41
N LEU A 266 -9.24 -4.23 8.22
CA LEU A 266 -8.71 -5.47 7.64
C LEU A 266 -7.29 -5.79 8.09
N ILE A 267 -6.45 -4.77 8.34
CA ILE A 267 -5.03 -4.95 8.64
C ILE A 267 -4.81 -5.40 10.10
N PRO A 268 -4.11 -6.53 10.34
CA PRO A 268 -3.60 -6.91 11.66
C PRO A 268 -2.67 -5.87 12.30
N ASN A 269 -2.60 -5.84 13.62
CA ASN A 269 -1.82 -4.84 14.35
C ASN A 269 -0.30 -4.87 14.05
N ASP A 270 0.22 -6.02 13.63
CA ASP A 270 1.63 -6.29 13.33
C ASP A 270 2.00 -6.12 11.85
N HIS A 271 1.05 -5.75 10.99
CA HIS A 271 1.32 -5.57 9.56
C HIS A 271 2.27 -4.39 9.30
N PRO A 272 3.29 -4.55 8.43
CA PRO A 272 4.34 -3.54 8.22
C PRO A 272 3.81 -2.20 7.70
N ASN A 273 2.75 -2.20 6.87
CA ASN A 273 2.16 -0.98 6.33
C ASN A 273 1.14 -0.30 7.27
N ARG A 274 0.85 -0.88 8.44
CA ARG A 274 -0.17 -0.32 9.37
C ARG A 274 0.12 1.13 9.79
N PRO A 275 1.35 1.50 10.18
CA PRO A 275 1.65 2.88 10.57
C PRO A 275 1.36 3.90 9.45
N SER A 276 1.73 3.58 8.21
CA SER A 276 1.53 4.45 7.05
C SER A 276 0.05 4.64 6.71
N CYS A 277 -0.74 3.56 6.75
CA CYS A 277 -2.20 3.64 6.54
C CYS A 277 -2.88 4.54 7.60
N LEU A 278 -2.59 4.30 8.87
CA LEU A 278 -3.16 5.08 9.96
C LEU A 278 -2.73 6.55 9.91
N PHE A 279 -1.48 6.82 9.53
CA PHE A 279 -1.01 8.19 9.34
C PHE A 279 -1.77 8.91 8.20
N ASN A 280 -1.95 8.24 7.05
CA ASN A 280 -2.74 8.78 5.95
C ASN A 280 -4.18 9.07 6.40
N LEU A 281 -4.80 8.16 7.15
CA LEU A 281 -6.14 8.38 7.70
C LEU A 281 -6.21 9.62 8.60
N ALA A 282 -5.27 9.74 9.56
CA ALA A 282 -5.21 10.91 10.44
C ALA A 282 -5.03 12.22 9.67
N ARG A 283 -4.15 12.23 8.67
CA ARG A 283 -3.88 13.40 7.83
C ARG A 283 -5.07 13.78 6.96
N GLN A 284 -5.78 12.81 6.39
CA GLN A 284 -6.98 13.05 5.58
C GLN A 284 -8.13 13.59 6.42
N LEU A 285 -8.35 13.04 7.62
CA LEU A 285 -9.34 13.56 8.58
C LEU A 285 -9.02 15.01 8.97
N PHE A 286 -7.75 15.32 9.24
CA PHE A 286 -7.32 16.68 9.53
C PHE A 286 -7.52 17.62 8.33
N THR A 287 -7.24 17.15 7.11
CA THR A 287 -7.46 17.91 5.86
C THR A 287 -8.94 18.25 5.68
N ARG A 288 -9.85 17.30 5.97
CA ARG A 288 -11.30 17.53 5.88
C ARG A 288 -11.78 18.52 6.93
N TYR A 289 -11.25 18.43 8.15
CA TYR A 289 -11.47 19.44 9.18
C TYR A 289 -11.03 20.82 8.69
N GLU A 290 -9.80 20.97 8.19
CA GLU A 290 -9.31 22.25 7.68
C GLU A 290 -10.15 22.81 6.53
N SER A 291 -10.60 21.96 5.60
CA SER A 291 -11.43 22.41 4.47
C SER A 291 -12.78 22.94 4.94
N ILE A 292 -13.42 22.26 5.90
CA ILE A 292 -14.66 22.70 6.54
C ILE A 292 -14.48 24.05 7.24
N GLN A 293 -13.36 24.22 7.95
CA GLN A 293 -13.05 25.47 8.64
C GLN A 293 -12.79 26.62 7.65
N LYS A 294 -12.06 26.35 6.55
CA LYS A 294 -11.78 27.33 5.48
C LYS A 294 -13.04 27.80 4.77
N GLU A 295 -13.96 26.89 4.47
CA GLU A 295 -15.26 27.18 3.85
C GLU A 295 -16.05 28.20 4.69
N LYS A 296 -16.12 27.98 6.01
CA LYS A 296 -16.84 28.88 6.92
C LYS A 296 -16.13 30.22 7.12
N ALA A 297 -14.80 30.20 7.18
CA ALA A 297 -13.98 31.38 7.46
C ALA A 297 -13.82 32.34 6.26
N GLY A 298 -14.46 32.08 5.12
CA GLY A 298 -14.33 32.90 3.91
C GLY A 298 -12.94 32.79 3.26
N GLY A 299 -12.27 31.64 3.40
CA GLY A 299 -11.01 31.33 2.72
C GLY A 299 -9.74 31.47 3.57
N SER A 300 -9.78 32.13 4.73
CA SER A 300 -8.63 32.23 5.66
C SER A 300 -8.97 31.75 7.07
N VAL A 301 -8.35 30.65 7.49
CA VAL A 301 -8.44 30.16 8.87
C VAL A 301 -7.39 30.87 9.71
N LEU A 302 -7.80 31.96 10.35
CA LEU A 302 -7.06 32.52 11.47
C LEU A 302 -7.47 31.74 12.73
N LEU A 303 -6.50 30.99 13.30
CA LEU A 303 -6.68 30.14 14.47
C LEU A 303 -7.38 30.89 15.62
N ASP A 304 -7.13 32.19 15.77
CA ASP A 304 -7.60 32.94 16.93
C ASP A 304 -9.03 33.49 16.82
N VAL A 305 -9.66 33.44 15.63
CA VAL A 305 -10.90 34.22 15.38
C VAL A 305 -11.98 33.50 14.55
N ASN A 306 -11.63 32.50 13.72
CA ASN A 306 -12.54 32.00 12.68
C ASN A 306 -12.89 30.50 12.75
N LEU A 307 -12.63 29.80 13.85
CA LEU A 307 -12.94 28.37 13.96
C LEU A 307 -14.40 28.12 14.38
N ASP A 308 -15.08 27.26 13.63
CA ASP A 308 -16.33 26.62 13.99
C ASP A 308 -16.11 25.59 15.10
N ILE A 309 -16.72 25.82 16.26
CA ILE A 309 -16.62 24.93 17.42
C ILE A 309 -17.45 23.65 17.31
N GLU A 310 -18.32 23.53 16.29
CA GLU A 310 -19.18 22.35 16.10
C GLU A 310 -18.78 21.54 14.87
N ARG A 311 -18.62 22.19 13.71
CA ARG A 311 -18.42 21.50 12.42
C ARG A 311 -16.98 21.01 12.24
N GLY A 312 -16.80 19.72 11.96
CA GLY A 312 -15.48 19.10 11.72
C GLY A 312 -14.67 18.76 12.97
N VAL A 313 -15.11 19.16 14.18
CA VAL A 313 -14.45 18.78 15.44
C VAL A 313 -14.36 17.26 15.66
N PRO A 314 -15.35 16.43 15.25
CA PRO A 314 -15.20 14.98 15.30
C PRO A 314 -14.00 14.47 14.49
N ASP A 315 -13.74 15.05 13.31
CA ASP A 315 -12.60 14.68 12.48
C ASP A 315 -11.27 15.09 13.10
N LEU A 316 -11.19 16.29 13.70
CA LEU A 316 -10.00 16.74 14.44
C LEU A 316 -9.65 15.78 15.59
N LYS A 317 -10.66 15.39 16.38
CA LYS A 317 -10.49 14.44 17.50
C LYS A 317 -10.11 13.05 17.02
N ALA A 318 -10.68 12.59 15.91
CA ALA A 318 -10.32 11.31 15.31
C ALA A 318 -8.88 11.33 14.78
N ALA A 319 -8.48 12.40 14.10
CA ALA A 319 -7.12 12.62 13.63
C ALA A 319 -6.10 12.61 14.77
N ASP A 320 -6.38 13.33 15.87
CA ASP A 320 -5.54 13.33 17.07
C ASP A 320 -5.35 11.92 17.65
N LYS A 321 -6.47 11.21 17.86
CA LYS A 321 -6.46 9.86 18.43
C LYS A 321 -5.63 8.90 17.56
N ILE A 322 -5.85 8.91 16.25
CA ILE A 322 -5.17 8.01 15.32
C ILE A 322 -3.68 8.39 15.21
N ALA A 323 -3.33 9.68 15.15
CA ALA A 323 -1.93 10.10 15.11
C ALA A 323 -1.18 9.71 16.41
N LYS A 324 -1.83 9.76 17.58
CA LYS A 324 -1.26 9.22 18.84
C LYS A 324 -1.09 7.71 18.82
N GLU A 325 -2.01 6.97 18.20
CA GLU A 325 -1.87 5.53 17.96
C GLU A 325 -0.63 5.24 17.10
N VAL A 326 -0.47 5.95 15.97
CA VAL A 326 0.72 5.82 15.10
C VAL A 326 1.99 6.14 15.86
N ARG A 327 2.02 7.23 16.64
CA ARG A 327 3.18 7.59 17.46
C ARG A 327 3.57 6.49 18.44
N THR A 328 2.58 5.80 19.01
CA THR A 328 2.80 4.68 19.94
C THR A 328 3.36 3.47 19.20
N LEU A 329 2.82 3.14 18.01
CA LEU A 329 3.35 2.06 17.17
C LEU A 329 4.82 2.32 16.76
N LEU A 330 5.16 3.57 16.47
CA LEU A 330 6.53 3.97 16.10
C LEU A 330 7.49 4.11 17.29
N SER A 331 7.01 4.00 18.53
CA SER A 331 7.87 4.17 19.72
C SER A 331 8.92 3.07 19.89
N GLY A 332 8.69 1.89 19.31
CA GLY A 332 9.65 0.78 19.24
C GLY A 332 10.48 0.72 17.95
N ALA A 333 10.26 1.63 17.00
CA ALA A 333 10.97 1.67 15.72
C ALA A 333 12.16 2.64 15.76
N ASP A 334 13.16 2.40 14.89
CA ASP A 334 14.34 3.27 14.75
C ASP A 334 13.91 4.74 14.50
N PRO A 335 14.39 5.71 15.31
CA PRO A 335 14.14 7.15 15.12
C PRO A 335 14.47 7.72 13.73
N SER A 336 15.17 6.98 12.87
CA SER A 336 15.50 7.37 11.49
C SER A 336 14.31 7.35 10.49
N LEU A 337 13.14 6.82 10.89
CA LEU A 337 11.94 6.80 10.05
C LEU A 337 11.29 8.20 9.94
N GLY A 338 11.39 8.83 8.76
CA GLY A 338 10.76 10.12 8.45
C GLY A 338 9.25 10.20 8.76
N LEU A 339 8.56 9.06 8.83
CA LEU A 339 7.16 8.98 9.26
C LEU A 339 6.94 9.49 10.70
N ARG A 340 7.89 9.27 11.62
CA ARG A 340 7.79 9.72 13.01
C ARG A 340 7.75 11.25 13.10
N GLN A 341 8.62 11.92 12.34
CA GLN A 341 8.63 13.38 12.27
C GLN A 341 7.31 13.91 11.72
N ASN A 342 6.81 13.31 10.64
CA ASN A 342 5.52 13.69 10.05
C ASN A 342 4.35 13.55 11.03
N VAL A 343 4.36 12.50 11.86
CA VAL A 343 3.35 12.29 12.91
C VAL A 343 3.46 13.35 14.00
N ASP A 344 4.67 13.67 14.46
CA ASP A 344 4.89 14.69 15.48
C ASP A 344 4.51 16.09 14.98
N ASP A 345 4.79 16.41 13.71
CA ASP A 345 4.38 17.66 13.07
C ASP A 345 2.85 17.76 12.97
N LEU A 346 2.18 16.67 12.55
CA LEU A 346 0.72 16.62 12.49
C LEU A 346 0.10 16.84 13.88
N LEU A 347 0.61 16.15 14.91
CA LEU A 347 0.14 16.32 16.28
C LEU A 347 0.36 17.74 16.81
N MET A 348 1.48 18.38 16.46
CA MET A 348 1.74 19.77 16.83
C MET A 348 0.70 20.71 16.20
N VAL A 349 0.39 20.54 14.93
CA VAL A 349 -0.60 21.38 14.23
C VAL A 349 -2.00 21.13 14.81
N ILE A 350 -2.39 19.88 15.01
CA ILE A 350 -3.66 19.50 15.66
C ILE A 350 -3.79 20.17 17.03
N GLY A 351 -2.76 20.11 17.88
CA GLY A 351 -2.76 20.72 19.21
C GLY A 351 -3.02 22.23 19.17
N LYS A 352 -2.41 22.94 18.20
CA LYS A 352 -2.69 24.39 17.99
C LYS A 352 -4.15 24.66 17.66
N HIS A 353 -4.77 23.81 16.84
CA HIS A 353 -6.21 23.92 16.51
C HIS A 353 -7.10 23.60 17.72
N GLU A 354 -6.75 22.61 18.54
CA GLU A 354 -7.51 22.29 19.77
C GLU A 354 -7.44 23.43 20.80
N GLU A 355 -6.27 24.02 21.00
CA GLU A 355 -6.09 25.20 21.86
C GLU A 355 -6.90 26.40 21.36
N ALA A 356 -6.89 26.63 20.04
CA ALA A 356 -7.63 27.68 19.38
C ALA A 356 -9.16 27.50 19.52
N LEU A 357 -9.67 26.28 19.32
CA LEU A 357 -11.09 25.95 19.55
C LEU A 357 -11.48 26.19 21.01
N THR A 358 -10.60 25.83 21.94
CA THR A 358 -10.81 26.07 23.37
C THR A 358 -10.94 27.58 23.65
N LYS A 359 -10.02 28.42 23.16
CA LYS A 359 -10.09 29.88 23.29
C LYS A 359 -11.35 30.47 22.65
N SER A 360 -11.73 30.02 21.46
CA SER A 360 -12.95 30.44 20.78
C SER A 360 -14.22 30.14 21.60
N SER A 361 -14.28 28.94 22.19
CA SER A 361 -15.39 28.55 23.07
C SER A 361 -15.49 29.46 24.31
N PHE A 362 -14.36 29.84 24.91
CA PHE A 362 -14.33 30.79 26.03
C PHE A 362 -14.80 32.19 25.63
N ASN A 363 -14.37 32.71 24.48
CA ASN A 363 -14.78 34.04 23.98
C ASN A 363 -16.30 34.13 23.71
N ILE A 364 -16.91 33.07 23.16
CA ILE A 364 -18.36 33.00 22.96
C ILE A 364 -19.11 32.94 24.30
N SER A 365 -18.58 32.17 25.27
CA SER A 365 -19.19 32.11 26.62
C SER A 365 -19.08 33.44 27.38
N GLY A 366 -17.94 34.14 27.25
CA GLY A 366 -17.68 35.44 27.85
C GLY A 366 -18.57 36.55 27.28
N SER A 367 -18.72 36.62 25.96
CA SER A 367 -19.63 37.58 25.31
C SER A 367 -21.11 37.34 25.63
N ARG A 368 -21.55 36.08 25.74
CA ARG A 368 -22.91 35.73 26.21
C ARG A 368 -23.14 36.10 27.68
N SER A 369 -22.09 36.05 28.52
CA SER A 369 -22.18 36.45 29.93
C SER A 369 -22.22 37.97 30.12
N SER A 370 -21.48 38.72 29.30
CA SER A 370 -21.47 40.19 29.30
C SER A 370 -22.80 40.78 28.79
N SER A 371 -23.33 40.26 27.68
CA SER A 371 -24.63 40.69 27.14
C SER A 371 -25.82 40.37 28.05
N ARG A 372 -25.70 39.40 28.96
CA ARG A 372 -26.72 39.09 29.98
C ARG A 372 -26.67 40.02 31.19
N MET A 373 -25.57 40.77 31.40
CA MET A 373 -25.47 41.81 32.44
C MET A 373 -25.95 43.19 31.96
N GLU A 374 -25.87 43.51 30.66
CA GLU A 374 -26.33 44.80 30.12
C GLU A 374 -27.86 44.90 29.92
N GLY A 375 -28.60 43.78 29.99
CA GLY A 375 -30.07 43.76 29.91
C GLY A 375 -30.83 44.17 31.19
N ARG A 376 -30.14 44.64 32.24
CA ARG A 376 -30.74 45.10 33.51
C ARG A 376 -30.39 46.55 33.84
N SER A 377 -30.47 47.46 32.87
CA SER A 377 -30.54 48.90 33.17
C SER A 377 -31.97 49.41 33.00
N ARG A 378 -32.57 49.80 34.12
CA ARG A 378 -33.95 50.30 34.27
C ARG A 378 -34.09 51.69 33.61
N ASN A 379 -35.03 51.83 32.69
CA ASN A 379 -35.67 53.13 32.41
C ASN A 379 -37.02 53.18 33.13
N PRO A 380 -37.28 54.15 34.02
CA PRO A 380 -38.62 54.43 34.51
C PRO A 380 -39.31 55.44 33.60
N SER A 381 -40.42 55.05 32.96
CA SER A 381 -41.35 56.00 32.34
C SER A 381 -42.28 56.61 33.40
N PRO A 382 -42.65 57.90 33.30
CA PRO A 382 -43.53 58.56 34.25
C PRO A 382 -45.01 58.34 33.86
N ASN A 383 -45.88 58.21 34.85
CA ASN A 383 -47.34 58.20 34.64
C ASN A 383 -47.97 59.39 35.39
N PRO A 384 -48.91 60.15 34.81
CA PRO A 384 -49.47 61.35 35.40
C PRO A 384 -50.79 61.08 36.14
N SER A 385 -51.02 61.83 37.20
CA SER A 385 -52.29 61.94 37.94
C SER A 385 -52.21 63.33 38.63
N GLN A 386 -53.18 64.24 38.69
CA GLN A 386 -54.64 64.24 38.63
C GLN A 386 -55.13 65.68 38.35
N ARG A 387 -56.39 65.84 37.88
CA ARG A 387 -57.43 66.86 38.22
C ARG A 387 -57.06 68.37 38.17
N SER A 388 -57.86 69.33 37.74
CA SER A 388 -59.32 69.49 37.62
C SER A 388 -59.67 70.88 37.02
N PHE A 389 -60.78 70.92 36.28
CA PHE A 389 -61.85 71.95 36.19
C PHE A 389 -61.65 73.43 35.80
N HIS A 390 -62.65 73.88 35.03
CA HIS A 390 -63.12 75.24 34.69
C HIS A 390 -62.23 76.06 33.74
N GLY A 391 -62.72 76.75 32.71
CA GLY A 391 -64.06 77.03 32.24
C GLY A 391 -64.00 78.24 31.30
N SER A 392 -65.00 78.34 30.41
CA SER A 392 -65.47 79.57 29.73
C SER A 392 -64.70 80.16 28.55
N THR A 393 -65.41 80.19 27.40
CA THR A 393 -65.67 81.34 26.48
C THR A 393 -64.50 82.25 26.08
N ALA A 394 -64.28 82.63 24.82
CA ALA A 394 -65.14 82.75 23.65
C ALA A 394 -64.32 82.62 22.37
#